data_AF-A0A7Y8WP78-F1
#
_entry.id   AF-A0A7Y8WP78-F1
#
_cell.length_a   1.000
_cell.length_b   1.000
_cell.length_c   1.000
_cell.angle_alpha   90.00
_cell.angle_beta   90.00
_cell.angle_gamma   90.00
#
_symmetry.space_group_name_H-M   'P 1'
#
loop_
_entity.id
_entity.type
_entity.pdbx_description
1 polymer ?
#
loop_
_entity_poly.entity_id
_entity_poly.type
_entity_poly.pdbx_seq_one_letter_code
_entity_poly.pdbx_strand_id
1 'polypeptide(L)'
;MKKEFIKEHGKMVERFILDNEEKWIYIHYHRGNFEKSSYILINTPDSTNEFIEKFFNEYNVSAEMQEEVRKHLSQETRTAQSHFQEFLSFLVTTLSLHLMIGVALGMSIFGGVKLGEWLDSVTNIAPAFTVIGVLFGIAIGGLIGYVMIYNFFGSHAKKSLDKPKLISKVKKQGDSVEWPAIKVTINDVHEAITCFAKDLPNGINRTILIKEDYSIDFEQLAPYIGGIPDKPYYMSKETYELFEEKEKTLAPLIDKVQKAVHLYYKVNNRFPIKPYDSLHRVNYYQLLQGHYLDEKPDIDLYFTDYDGLITHLKPNRTKIGG
;
A
#
# COMPACT_ATOMS: atom_id res chain seq x y z
N MET A 1 -0.61 0.56 -13.80
CA MET A 1 0.32 -0.59 -13.85
C MET A 1 0.89 -0.62 -15.25
N LYS A 2 2.16 -0.23 -15.38
CA LYS A 2 2.84 -0.14 -16.66
C LYS A 2 3.60 -1.42 -16.95
N LYS A 3 3.24 -2.10 -18.04
CA LYS A 3 3.88 -3.31 -18.53
C LYS A 3 4.40 -3.05 -19.94
N GLU A 4 5.68 -3.33 -20.16
CA GLU A 4 6.30 -3.23 -21.47
C GLU A 4 6.63 -4.64 -21.98
N PHE A 5 6.30 -4.88 -23.24
CA PHE A 5 6.57 -6.11 -23.97
C PHE A 5 7.46 -5.74 -25.16
N ILE A 6 8.58 -6.46 -25.33
CA ILE A 6 9.54 -6.21 -26.40
C ILE A 6 9.81 -7.53 -27.12
N LYS A 7 9.74 -7.52 -28.46
CA LYS A 7 10.09 -8.65 -29.32
C LYS A 7 11.04 -8.24 -30.43
N GLU A 8 11.99 -9.11 -30.70
CA GLU A 8 12.96 -8.96 -31.77
C GLU A 8 12.63 -9.94 -32.90
N HIS A 9 12.17 -9.40 -34.03
CA HIS A 9 11.88 -10.16 -35.25
C HIS A 9 13.04 -9.93 -36.24
N GLY A 10 14.17 -10.58 -35.99
CA GLY A 10 15.37 -10.46 -36.81
C GLY A 10 15.99 -9.06 -36.78
N LYS A 11 15.73 -8.22 -37.79
CA LYS A 11 16.22 -6.82 -37.87
C LYS A 11 15.20 -5.79 -37.35
N MET A 12 14.02 -6.22 -36.92
CA MET A 12 12.92 -5.34 -36.53
C MET A 12 12.57 -5.56 -35.05
N VAL A 13 12.54 -4.48 -34.26
CA VAL A 13 12.10 -4.51 -32.87
C VAL A 13 10.66 -4.04 -32.79
N GLU A 14 9.83 -4.84 -32.16
CA GLU A 14 8.43 -4.57 -31.83
C GLU A 14 8.33 -4.33 -30.32
N ARG A 15 7.66 -3.25 -29.93
CA ARG A 15 7.48 -2.84 -28.54
C ARG A 15 6.01 -2.52 -28.31
N PHE A 16 5.45 -3.04 -27.24
CA PHE A 16 4.07 -2.81 -26.82
C PHE A 16 4.07 -2.44 -25.35
N ILE A 17 3.59 -1.26 -25.00
CA ILE A 17 3.47 -0.75 -23.65
C ILE A 17 1.99 -0.69 -23.31
N LEU A 18 1.62 -1.35 -22.23
CA LEU A 18 0.29 -1.34 -21.65
C LEU A 18 0.38 -0.65 -20.29
N ASP A 19 -0.24 0.51 -20.13
CA ASP A 19 -0.37 1.17 -18.82
C ASP A 19 -1.82 1.14 -18.34
N ASN A 20 -2.06 0.43 -17.26
CA ASN A 20 -3.38 0.25 -16.68
C ASN A 20 -3.61 1.24 -15.53
N GLU A 21 -4.30 2.34 -15.78
CA GLU A 21 -4.68 3.35 -14.78
C GLU A 21 -6.11 3.10 -14.27
N GLU A 22 -6.52 3.77 -13.18
CA GLU A 22 -7.81 3.49 -12.51
C GLU A 22 -9.06 3.57 -13.41
N LYS A 23 -9.00 4.36 -14.48
CA LYS A 23 -10.13 4.60 -15.40
C LYS A 23 -9.77 4.43 -16.88
N TRP A 24 -8.49 4.24 -17.20
CA TRP A 24 -8.00 4.24 -18.57
C TRP A 24 -6.90 3.21 -18.76
N ILE A 25 -6.86 2.58 -19.93
CA ILE A 25 -5.73 1.79 -20.38
C ILE A 25 -5.06 2.54 -21.50
N TYR A 26 -3.80 2.89 -21.29
CA TYR A 26 -2.95 3.44 -22.32
C TYR A 26 -2.22 2.32 -23.05
N ILE A 27 -2.34 2.30 -24.37
CA ILE A 27 -1.61 1.39 -25.24
C ILE A 27 -0.65 2.24 -26.07
N HIS A 28 0.64 1.91 -26.04
CA HIS A 28 1.64 2.47 -26.92
C HIS A 28 2.36 1.34 -27.66
N TYR A 29 2.30 1.37 -28.98
CA TYR A 29 2.82 0.32 -29.84
C TYR A 29 3.80 0.91 -30.85
N HIS A 30 4.96 0.27 -30.96
CA HIS A 30 6.04 0.68 -31.81
C HIS A 30 6.62 -0.51 -32.57
N ARG A 31 6.75 -0.42 -33.89
CA ARG A 31 7.33 -1.47 -34.74
C ARG A 31 8.15 -0.85 -35.86
N GLY A 32 9.49 -0.91 -35.75
CA GLY A 32 10.39 -0.26 -36.72
C GLY A 32 10.23 1.26 -36.74
N ASN A 33 9.71 1.84 -37.84
CA ASN A 33 9.42 3.27 -37.96
C ASN A 33 7.94 3.61 -37.66
N PHE A 34 7.13 2.63 -37.30
CA PHE A 34 5.72 2.80 -37.04
C PHE A 34 5.46 2.97 -35.54
N GLU A 35 4.75 4.02 -35.15
CA GLU A 35 4.39 4.31 -33.76
C GLU A 35 2.92 4.70 -33.66
N LYS A 36 2.19 4.11 -32.71
CA LYS A 36 0.79 4.40 -32.42
C LYS A 36 0.47 4.33 -30.94
N SER A 37 -0.42 5.21 -30.51
CA SER A 37 -0.87 5.31 -29.12
C SER A 37 -2.39 5.39 -29.07
N SER A 38 -3.01 4.74 -28.09
CA SER A 38 -4.45 4.77 -27.86
C SER A 38 -4.78 4.79 -26.37
N TYR A 39 -5.90 5.42 -26.03
CA TYR A 39 -6.45 5.44 -24.67
C TYR A 39 -7.82 4.76 -24.68
N ILE A 40 -8.01 3.79 -23.79
CA ILE A 40 -9.24 3.03 -23.66
C ILE A 40 -9.86 3.32 -22.30
N LEU A 41 -11.12 3.74 -22.27
CA LEU A 41 -11.84 3.90 -21.01
C LEU A 41 -12.22 2.53 -20.43
N ILE A 42 -11.83 2.24 -19.19
CA ILE A 42 -12.18 0.99 -18.50
C ILE A 42 -13.61 1.10 -17.99
N ASN A 43 -14.56 0.48 -18.70
CA ASN A 43 -15.96 0.44 -18.25
C ASN A 43 -16.35 -0.96 -17.73
N THR A 44 -15.84 -2.02 -18.34
CA THR A 44 -15.97 -3.43 -17.89
C THR A 44 -14.79 -4.30 -18.39
N PRO A 45 -14.42 -5.40 -17.72
CA PRO A 45 -13.33 -6.28 -18.16
C PRO A 45 -13.51 -6.86 -19.57
N ASP A 46 -14.76 -7.19 -19.93
CA ASP A 46 -15.10 -7.74 -21.24
C ASP A 46 -14.92 -6.69 -22.35
N SER A 47 -15.24 -5.42 -22.07
CA SER A 47 -15.01 -4.32 -23.01
C SER A 47 -13.53 -4.06 -23.27
N THR A 48 -12.67 -4.25 -22.25
CA THR A 48 -11.22 -4.09 -22.39
C THR A 48 -10.61 -5.10 -23.36
N ASN A 49 -10.99 -6.37 -23.25
CA ASN A 49 -10.47 -7.42 -24.14
C ASN A 49 -10.92 -7.20 -25.59
N GLU A 50 -12.18 -6.82 -25.81
CA GLU A 50 -12.70 -6.57 -27.15
C GLU A 50 -11.98 -5.38 -27.84
N PHE A 51 -11.64 -4.33 -27.09
CA PHE A 51 -10.88 -3.20 -27.61
C PHE A 51 -9.43 -3.55 -27.92
N ILE A 52 -8.78 -4.34 -27.07
CA ILE A 52 -7.40 -4.80 -27.30
C ILE A 52 -7.33 -5.69 -28.55
N GLU A 53 -8.32 -6.57 -28.76
CA GLU A 53 -8.40 -7.38 -29.98
C GLU A 53 -8.63 -6.52 -31.23
N LYS A 54 -9.47 -5.48 -31.16
CA LYS A 54 -9.62 -4.52 -32.27
C LYS A 54 -8.29 -3.81 -32.58
N PHE A 55 -7.57 -3.38 -31.54
CA PHE A 55 -6.26 -2.74 -31.69
C PHE A 55 -5.23 -3.67 -32.34
N PHE A 56 -5.16 -4.94 -31.93
CA PHE A 56 -4.25 -5.92 -32.53
C PHE A 56 -4.51 -6.12 -34.03
N ASN A 57 -5.78 -6.21 -34.40
CA ASN A 57 -6.21 -6.41 -35.78
C ASN A 57 -5.97 -5.16 -36.63
N GLU A 58 -6.24 -3.96 -36.11
CA GLU A 58 -6.07 -2.70 -36.83
C GLU A 58 -4.59 -2.40 -37.12
N TYR A 59 -3.69 -2.75 -36.21
CA TYR A 59 -2.27 -2.40 -36.30
C TYR A 59 -1.34 -3.57 -36.65
N ASN A 60 -1.89 -4.72 -37.06
CA ASN A 60 -1.15 -5.91 -37.47
C ASN A 60 -0.04 -6.28 -36.47
N VAL A 61 -0.40 -6.28 -35.18
CA VAL A 61 0.51 -6.70 -34.08
C VAL A 61 0.87 -8.16 -34.26
N SER A 62 2.14 -8.54 -34.05
CA SER A 62 2.58 -9.92 -34.28
C SER A 62 1.86 -10.93 -33.39
N ALA A 63 1.64 -12.14 -33.90
CA ALA A 63 0.94 -13.21 -33.15
C ALA A 63 1.64 -13.55 -31.83
N GLU A 64 2.98 -13.53 -31.81
CA GLU A 64 3.76 -13.76 -30.59
C GLU A 64 3.54 -12.66 -29.55
N MET A 65 3.41 -11.40 -29.99
CA MET A 65 3.11 -10.29 -29.08
C MET A 65 1.68 -10.33 -28.55
N GLN A 66 0.72 -10.68 -29.41
CA GLN A 66 -0.67 -10.87 -28.98
C GLN A 66 -0.79 -11.95 -27.90
N GLU A 67 -0.09 -13.08 -28.06
CA GLU A 67 -0.14 -14.19 -27.11
C GLU A 67 0.42 -13.80 -25.72
N GLU A 68 1.53 -13.05 -25.70
CA GLU A 68 2.15 -12.60 -24.45
C GLU A 68 1.29 -11.59 -23.69
N VAL A 69 0.67 -10.65 -24.42
CA VAL A 69 -0.27 -9.68 -23.83
C VAL A 69 -1.52 -10.38 -23.31
N ARG A 70 -2.10 -11.34 -24.04
CA ARG A 70 -3.26 -12.15 -23.59
C ARG A 70 -2.94 -12.94 -22.32
N LYS A 71 -1.74 -13.54 -22.25
CA LYS A 71 -1.29 -14.28 -21.06
C LYS A 71 -1.19 -13.37 -19.84
N HIS A 72 -0.75 -12.13 -20.03
CA HIS A 72 -0.65 -11.16 -18.95
C HIS A 72 -2.04 -10.72 -18.43
N LEU A 73 -2.95 -10.35 -19.33
CA LEU A 73 -4.31 -9.91 -18.98
C LEU A 73 -5.12 -11.01 -18.28
N SER A 74 -4.95 -12.27 -18.70
CA SER A 74 -5.61 -13.43 -18.07
C SER A 74 -5.02 -13.83 -16.71
N GLN A 75 -3.77 -13.46 -16.43
CA GLN A 75 -3.15 -13.67 -15.12
C GLN A 75 -3.64 -12.63 -14.10
N GLU A 76 -3.74 -11.36 -14.48
CA GLU A 76 -4.24 -10.29 -13.60
C GLU A 76 -5.69 -10.52 -13.15
N THR A 77 -6.56 -10.89 -14.07
CA THR A 77 -7.98 -11.17 -13.77
C THR A 77 -8.14 -12.32 -12.78
N ARG A 78 -7.31 -13.37 -12.89
CA ARG A 78 -7.29 -14.50 -11.93
C ARG A 78 -6.81 -14.07 -10.54
N THR A 79 -5.80 -13.22 -10.44
CA THR A 79 -5.28 -12.73 -9.15
C THR A 79 -6.28 -11.83 -8.43
N ALA A 80 -6.94 -10.90 -9.14
CA ALA A 80 -7.95 -10.02 -8.54
C ALA A 80 -9.15 -10.80 -8.00
N GLN A 81 -9.62 -11.81 -8.75
CA GLN A 81 -10.72 -12.67 -8.33
C GLN A 81 -10.34 -13.52 -7.10
N SER A 82 -9.10 -14.03 -7.03
CA SER A 82 -8.59 -14.77 -5.88
C SER A 82 -8.58 -13.92 -4.61
N HIS A 83 -8.04 -12.70 -4.67
CA HIS A 83 -7.98 -11.79 -3.53
C HIS A 83 -9.38 -11.35 -3.04
N PHE A 84 -10.33 -11.16 -3.96
CA PHE A 84 -11.71 -10.85 -3.59
C PHE A 84 -12.41 -12.04 -2.91
N GLN A 85 -12.18 -13.26 -3.38
CA GLN A 85 -12.70 -14.48 -2.74
C GLN A 85 -12.08 -14.69 -1.34
N GLU A 86 -10.78 -14.43 -1.18
CA GLU A 86 -10.11 -14.45 0.13
C GLU A 86 -10.70 -13.39 1.08
N PHE A 87 -10.95 -12.18 0.58
CA PHE A 87 -11.58 -11.10 1.36
C PHE A 87 -13.02 -11.43 1.77
N LEU A 88 -13.81 -12.00 0.86
CA LEU A 88 -15.18 -12.46 1.18
C LEU A 88 -15.15 -13.60 2.20
N SER A 89 -14.25 -14.57 2.04
CA SER A 89 -14.04 -15.64 3.02
C SER A 89 -13.66 -15.06 4.38
N PHE A 90 -12.78 -14.06 4.43
CA PHE A 90 -12.40 -13.37 5.65
C PHE A 90 -13.60 -12.66 6.30
N LEU A 91 -14.40 -11.91 5.53
CA LEU A 91 -15.60 -11.23 6.01
C LEU A 91 -16.63 -12.20 6.59
N VAL A 92 -16.94 -13.28 5.86
CA VAL A 92 -17.90 -14.30 6.29
C VAL A 92 -17.41 -14.99 7.57
N THR A 93 -16.12 -15.31 7.64
CA THR A 93 -15.54 -15.96 8.80
C THR A 93 -15.52 -15.02 10.02
N THR A 94 -15.18 -13.74 9.83
CA THR A 94 -15.14 -12.74 10.91
C THR A 94 -16.55 -12.42 11.42
N LEU A 95 -17.53 -12.30 10.52
CA LEU A 95 -18.93 -12.10 10.88
C LEU A 95 -19.48 -13.31 11.67
N SER A 96 -19.13 -14.53 11.25
CA SER A 96 -19.52 -15.75 11.95
C SER A 96 -18.90 -15.85 13.35
N LEU A 97 -17.68 -15.34 13.53
CA LEU A 97 -17.00 -15.29 14.83
C LEU A 97 -17.71 -14.34 15.80
N HIS A 98 -18.07 -13.13 15.35
CA HIS A 98 -18.79 -12.17 16.19
C HIS A 98 -20.17 -12.69 16.61
N LEU A 99 -20.88 -13.36 15.69
CA LEU A 99 -22.14 -14.02 15.98
C LEU A 99 -21.97 -15.13 17.04
N MET A 100 -20.94 -15.97 16.89
CA MET A 100 -20.67 -17.07 17.82
C MET A 100 -20.33 -16.57 19.23
N ILE A 101 -19.53 -15.50 19.33
CA ILE A 101 -19.22 -14.85 20.61
C ILE A 101 -20.50 -14.30 21.26
N GLY A 102 -21.36 -13.64 20.48
CA GLY A 102 -22.64 -13.12 20.97
C GLY A 102 -23.57 -14.23 21.47
N VAL A 103 -23.66 -15.35 20.76
CA VAL A 103 -24.45 -16.52 21.15
C VAL A 103 -23.89 -17.18 22.42
N ALA A 104 -22.57 -17.35 22.51
CA ALA A 104 -21.92 -17.91 23.69
C ALA A 104 -22.13 -17.04 24.94
N LEU A 105 -22.02 -15.71 24.80
CA LEU A 105 -22.28 -14.76 25.87
C LEU A 105 -23.76 -14.81 26.30
N GLY A 106 -24.69 -14.80 25.33
CA GLY A 106 -26.12 -14.88 25.59
C GLY A 106 -26.52 -16.17 26.32
N MET A 107 -26.01 -17.33 25.87
CA MET A 107 -26.26 -18.61 26.54
C MET A 107 -25.67 -18.67 27.95
N SER A 108 -24.48 -18.10 28.15
CA SER A 108 -23.83 -18.08 29.47
C SER A 108 -24.58 -17.20 30.47
N ILE A 109 -25.04 -16.03 30.04
CA ILE A 109 -25.87 -15.13 30.86
C ILE A 109 -27.22 -15.79 31.16
N PHE A 110 -27.87 -16.37 30.16
CA PHE A 110 -29.16 -17.05 30.33
C PHE A 110 -29.07 -18.22 31.31
N GLY A 111 -28.02 -19.05 31.20
CA GLY A 111 -27.77 -20.15 32.14
C GLY A 111 -27.52 -19.64 33.56
N GLY A 112 -26.75 -18.56 33.70
CA GLY A 112 -26.50 -17.90 34.98
C GLY A 112 -27.77 -17.38 35.65
N VAL A 113 -28.65 -16.71 34.89
CA VAL A 113 -29.96 -16.25 35.37
C VAL A 113 -30.83 -17.43 35.82
N LYS A 114 -30.96 -18.47 34.99
CA LYS A 114 -31.81 -19.63 35.31
C LYS A 114 -31.35 -20.41 36.53
N LEU A 115 -30.04 -20.59 36.69
CA LEU A 115 -29.46 -21.25 37.86
C LEU A 115 -29.62 -20.38 39.12
N GLY A 116 -29.45 -19.07 38.98
CA GLY A 116 -29.65 -18.12 40.07
C GLY A 116 -31.10 -18.07 40.55
N GLU A 117 -32.07 -18.00 39.63
CA GLU A 117 -33.51 -18.05 39.94
C GLU A 117 -33.89 -19.33 40.70
N TRP A 118 -33.33 -20.47 40.28
CA TRP A 118 -33.57 -21.75 40.94
C TRP A 118 -33.00 -21.76 42.37
N LEU A 119 -31.77 -21.28 42.57
CA LEU A 119 -31.13 -21.21 43.89
C LEU A 119 -31.84 -20.21 44.83
N ASP A 120 -32.24 -19.05 44.32
CA ASP A 120 -33.01 -18.05 45.06
C ASP A 120 -34.36 -18.65 45.52
N SER A 121 -35.03 -19.44 44.66
CA SER A 121 -36.29 -20.10 45.00
C SER A 121 -36.17 -21.16 46.10
N VAL A 122 -35.03 -21.85 46.19
CA VAL A 122 -34.78 -22.91 47.19
C VAL A 122 -34.34 -22.32 48.52
N THR A 123 -33.62 -21.20 48.52
CA THR A 123 -33.03 -20.60 49.72
C THR A 123 -33.88 -19.48 50.33
N ASN A 124 -34.88 -18.97 49.61
CA ASN A 124 -35.76 -17.87 50.02
C ASN A 124 -35.00 -16.58 50.37
N ILE A 125 -33.80 -16.45 49.83
CA ILE A 125 -32.97 -15.25 49.91
C ILE A 125 -33.42 -14.33 48.76
N ALA A 126 -33.45 -13.02 48.99
CA ALA A 126 -33.64 -12.01 47.95
C ALA A 126 -32.70 -12.28 46.75
N PRO A 127 -32.92 -11.74 45.52
CA PRO A 127 -32.38 -12.28 44.26
C PRO A 127 -30.85 -12.10 44.09
N ALA A 128 -30.09 -12.65 45.03
CA ALA A 128 -28.67 -12.51 45.21
C ALA A 128 -27.96 -13.56 44.36
N PHE A 129 -28.48 -14.79 44.31
CA PHE A 129 -27.93 -15.82 43.45
C PHE A 129 -28.19 -15.54 41.97
N THR A 130 -29.30 -14.87 41.62
CA THR A 130 -29.55 -14.36 40.27
C THR A 130 -28.52 -13.32 39.85
N VAL A 131 -28.21 -12.33 40.71
CA VAL A 131 -27.20 -11.31 40.40
C VAL A 131 -25.80 -11.94 40.29
N ILE A 132 -25.44 -12.84 41.20
CA ILE A 132 -24.17 -13.58 41.15
C ILE A 132 -24.09 -14.42 39.87
N GLY A 133 -25.18 -15.11 39.51
CA GLY A 133 -25.27 -15.93 38.31
C GLY A 133 -25.08 -15.12 37.01
N VAL A 134 -25.64 -13.91 36.93
CA VAL A 134 -25.42 -12.99 35.80
C VAL A 134 -23.95 -12.59 35.69
N LEU A 135 -23.33 -12.17 36.80
CA LEU A 135 -21.92 -11.77 36.81
C LEU A 135 -21.00 -12.93 36.41
N PHE A 136 -21.31 -14.14 36.89
CA PHE A 136 -20.58 -15.35 36.53
C PHE A 136 -20.77 -15.71 35.05
N GLY A 137 -22.00 -15.56 34.53
CA GLY A 137 -22.31 -15.77 33.11
C GLY A 137 -21.58 -14.80 32.18
N ILE A 138 -21.44 -13.53 32.57
CA ILE A 138 -20.63 -12.53 31.83
C ILE A 138 -19.15 -12.92 31.84
N ALA A 139 -18.60 -13.30 33.01
CA ALA A 139 -17.20 -13.68 33.14
C ALA A 139 -16.87 -14.93 32.30
N ILE A 140 -17.72 -15.98 32.36
CA ILE A 140 -17.55 -17.20 31.57
C ILE A 140 -17.71 -16.91 30.07
N GLY A 141 -18.77 -16.19 29.68
CA GLY A 141 -19.02 -15.84 28.28
C GLY A 141 -17.89 -15.00 27.68
N GLY A 142 -17.36 -14.05 28.45
CA GLY A 142 -16.21 -13.24 28.06
C GLY A 142 -14.92 -14.07 27.90
N LEU A 143 -14.67 -15.02 28.81
CA LEU A 143 -13.52 -15.92 28.72
C LEU A 143 -13.60 -16.83 27.48
N ILE A 144 -14.78 -17.39 27.19
CA ILE A 144 -15.02 -18.21 25.99
C ILE A 144 -14.79 -17.38 24.73
N GLY A 145 -15.33 -16.15 24.68
CA GLY A 145 -15.12 -15.25 23.56
C GLY A 145 -13.64 -14.90 23.36
N TYR A 146 -12.91 -14.63 24.45
CA TYR A 146 -11.47 -14.38 24.41
C TYR A 146 -10.68 -15.57 23.86
N VAL A 147 -10.97 -16.80 24.32
CA VAL A 147 -10.30 -18.02 23.81
C VAL A 147 -10.61 -18.26 22.33
N MET A 148 -11.85 -18.01 21.89
CA MET A 148 -12.21 -18.11 20.47
C MET A 148 -11.44 -17.11 19.61
N ILE A 149 -11.34 -15.84 20.06
CA ILE A 149 -10.54 -14.80 19.38
C ILE A 149 -9.06 -15.19 19.35
N TYR A 150 -8.51 -15.63 20.47
CA TYR A 150 -7.10 -16.02 20.57
C TYR A 150 -6.77 -17.20 19.65
N ASN A 151 -7.61 -18.24 19.62
CA ASN A 151 -7.43 -19.36 18.70
C ASN A 151 -7.67 -18.98 17.24
N PHE A 152 -8.61 -18.07 16.96
CA PHE A 152 -8.86 -17.57 15.61
C PHE A 152 -7.65 -16.84 15.03
N PHE A 153 -7.10 -15.87 15.77
CA PHE A 153 -5.89 -15.16 15.34
C PHE A 153 -4.63 -16.02 15.42
N GLY A 154 -4.51 -16.89 16.43
CA GLY A 154 -3.39 -17.82 16.60
C GLY A 154 -3.32 -18.91 15.51
N SER A 155 -4.46 -19.36 14.99
CA SER A 155 -4.54 -20.33 13.88
C SER A 155 -4.31 -19.68 12.52
N HIS A 156 -4.74 -18.44 12.31
CA HIS A 156 -4.42 -17.69 11.09
C HIS A 156 -2.93 -17.30 11.00
N ALA A 157 -2.29 -16.98 12.13
CA ALA A 157 -0.85 -16.74 12.19
C ALA A 157 0.00 -17.98 11.86
N LYS A 158 -0.55 -19.19 12.05
CA LYS A 158 0.11 -20.46 11.71
C LYS A 158 -0.15 -20.91 10.27
N LYS A 159 -1.26 -20.49 9.65
CA LYS A 159 -1.60 -20.79 8.24
C LYS A 159 -1.03 -19.80 7.23
N SER A 160 -0.65 -18.59 7.62
CA SER A 160 0.09 -17.65 6.74
C SER A 160 1.58 -17.99 6.58
N LEU A 161 2.01 -19.14 7.11
CA LEU A 161 3.38 -19.68 7.01
C LEU A 161 3.52 -20.78 5.95
N ASP A 162 2.49 -21.02 5.12
CA ASP A 162 2.71 -21.68 3.83
C ASP A 162 3.31 -20.67 2.87
N LYS A 163 4.65 -20.65 2.88
CA LYS A 163 5.50 -19.89 1.97
C LYS A 163 5.02 -20.13 0.53
N PRO A 164 4.75 -19.08 -0.26
CA PRO A 164 4.79 -19.25 -1.71
C PRO A 164 6.18 -19.79 -2.05
N LYS A 165 6.22 -20.92 -2.78
CA LYS A 165 7.45 -21.46 -3.37
C LYS A 165 8.00 -20.44 -4.36
N LEU A 166 8.77 -19.49 -3.85
CA LEU A 166 9.69 -18.70 -4.65
C LEU A 166 10.85 -19.63 -5.06
N ILE A 167 11.06 -19.63 -6.36
CA ILE A 167 12.14 -20.31 -7.06
C ILE A 167 13.48 -19.82 -6.48
N SER A 168 14.07 -20.70 -5.67
CA SER A 168 15.49 -21.01 -5.52
C SER A 168 16.54 -19.88 -5.53
N LYS A 169 17.31 -19.88 -4.41
CA LYS A 169 18.69 -19.41 -4.19
C LYS A 169 18.90 -17.95 -3.78
N VAL A 170 18.50 -17.63 -2.55
CA VAL A 170 19.46 -17.07 -1.59
C VAL A 170 19.32 -17.85 -0.28
N LYS A 171 20.45 -18.40 0.15
CA LYS A 171 20.61 -19.20 1.36
C LYS A 171 20.32 -18.27 2.56
N LYS A 172 19.17 -18.43 3.20
CA LYS A 172 18.90 -17.82 4.51
C LYS A 172 19.65 -18.66 5.55
N GLN A 173 20.90 -18.30 5.77
CA GLN A 173 21.71 -18.80 6.86
C GLN A 173 21.56 -17.77 7.99
N GLY A 174 21.09 -18.24 9.14
CA GLY A 174 20.96 -17.44 10.36
C GLY A 174 22.31 -17.20 11.00
N ASP A 175 23.15 -16.45 10.30
CA ASP A 175 24.31 -15.77 10.84
C ASP A 175 24.02 -14.28 10.60
N SER A 176 24.09 -13.45 11.63
CA SER A 176 24.09 -11.99 11.46
C SER A 176 25.26 -11.64 10.54
N VAL A 177 24.99 -11.43 9.26
CA VAL A 177 25.98 -10.90 8.32
C VAL A 177 26.33 -9.51 8.85
N GLU A 178 27.46 -9.42 9.55
CA GLU A 178 28.01 -8.14 9.97
C GLU A 178 28.44 -7.40 8.69
N TRP A 179 27.62 -6.44 8.30
CA TRP A 179 27.91 -5.57 7.18
C TRP A 179 28.97 -4.55 7.61
N PRO A 180 30.00 -4.32 6.79
CA PRO A 180 31.00 -3.30 7.09
C PRO A 180 30.36 -1.91 7.09
N ALA A 181 30.85 -1.04 7.97
CA ALA A 181 30.52 0.38 7.91
C ALA A 181 31.16 0.99 6.65
N ILE A 182 30.35 1.55 5.77
CA ILE A 182 30.79 2.15 4.50
C ILE A 182 30.44 3.64 4.47
N LYS A 183 31.28 4.41 3.79
CA LYS A 183 30.99 5.81 3.53
C LYS A 183 30.26 5.91 2.19
N VAL A 184 29.04 6.41 2.21
CA VAL A 184 28.18 6.52 1.03
C VAL A 184 27.70 7.95 0.85
N THR A 185 27.26 8.29 -0.36
CA THR A 185 26.61 9.56 -0.68
C THR A 185 25.09 9.38 -0.74
N ILE A 186 24.35 10.49 -0.71
CA ILE A 186 22.89 10.47 -0.86
C ILE A 186 22.44 9.85 -2.19
N ASN A 187 23.25 9.99 -3.25
CA ASN A 187 22.99 9.40 -4.56
C ASN A 187 23.13 7.87 -4.51
N ASP A 188 24.14 7.36 -3.81
CA ASP A 188 24.33 5.90 -3.63
C ASP A 188 23.15 5.29 -2.87
N VAL A 189 22.65 6.00 -1.85
CA VAL A 189 21.44 5.62 -1.11
C VAL A 189 20.22 5.62 -2.04
N HIS A 190 20.07 6.64 -2.89
CA HIS A 190 18.97 6.71 -3.87
C HIS A 190 19.00 5.55 -4.86
N GLU A 191 20.19 5.19 -5.37
CA GLU A 191 20.38 4.04 -6.27
C GLU A 191 20.05 2.72 -5.56
N ALA A 192 20.53 2.53 -4.32
CA ALA A 192 20.24 1.34 -3.53
C ALA A 192 18.73 1.17 -3.28
N ILE A 193 18.02 2.25 -2.94
CA ILE A 193 16.56 2.23 -2.76
C ILE A 193 15.84 1.92 -4.08
N THR A 194 16.33 2.46 -5.18
CA THR A 194 15.78 2.20 -6.51
C THR A 194 15.93 0.73 -6.89
N CYS A 195 17.08 0.13 -6.61
CA CYS A 195 17.33 -1.29 -6.82
C CYS A 195 16.44 -2.15 -5.91
N PHE A 196 16.40 -1.84 -4.61
CA PHE A 196 15.51 -2.52 -3.66
C PHE A 196 14.06 -2.49 -4.12
N ALA A 197 13.59 -1.36 -4.61
CA ALA A 197 12.21 -1.21 -5.04
C ALA A 197 11.85 -1.98 -6.31
N LYS A 198 12.82 -2.26 -7.19
CA LYS A 198 12.61 -3.14 -8.35
C LYS A 198 12.40 -4.60 -7.94
N ASP A 199 12.97 -4.97 -6.81
CA ASP A 199 12.91 -6.34 -6.27
C ASP A 199 11.72 -6.54 -5.32
N LEU A 200 10.95 -5.48 -5.02
CA LEU A 200 9.78 -5.57 -4.16
C LEU A 200 8.64 -6.37 -4.83
N PRO A 201 8.01 -7.31 -4.11
CA PRO A 201 6.78 -7.94 -4.55
C PRO A 201 5.67 -6.92 -4.82
N ASN A 202 4.81 -7.21 -5.80
CA ASN A 202 3.66 -6.37 -6.13
C ASN A 202 2.79 -6.11 -4.89
N GLY A 203 2.42 -4.84 -4.69
CA GLY A 203 1.58 -4.40 -3.57
C GLY A 203 2.34 -4.01 -2.30
N ILE A 204 3.67 -4.19 -2.24
CA ILE A 204 4.50 -3.72 -1.13
C ILE A 204 5.11 -2.35 -1.48
N ASN A 205 4.89 -1.36 -0.63
CA ASN A 205 5.40 -0.01 -0.82
C ASN A 205 6.83 0.12 -0.25
N ARG A 206 7.64 0.99 -0.86
CA ARG A 206 8.99 1.39 -0.39
C ARG A 206 9.00 1.95 1.04
N THR A 207 7.85 2.36 1.57
CA THR A 207 7.70 2.79 2.98
C THR A 207 8.17 1.76 4.00
N ILE A 208 8.28 0.46 3.65
CA ILE A 208 8.85 -0.56 4.54
C ILE A 208 10.33 -0.32 4.90
N LEU A 209 11.02 0.52 4.13
CA LEU A 209 12.39 0.95 4.41
C LEU A 209 12.45 2.06 5.46
N ILE A 210 11.32 2.66 5.84
CA ILE A 210 11.29 3.87 6.65
C ILE A 210 10.79 3.52 8.05
N LYS A 211 11.64 3.74 9.06
CA LYS A 211 11.30 3.53 10.47
C LYS A 211 10.33 4.61 10.96
N GLU A 212 9.85 4.47 12.20
CA GLU A 212 8.90 5.44 12.78
C GLU A 212 9.49 6.84 12.96
N ASP A 213 10.80 6.94 13.17
CA ASP A 213 11.53 8.20 13.29
C ASP A 213 12.01 8.77 11.94
N TYR A 214 11.47 8.25 10.82
CA TYR A 214 11.84 8.58 9.45
C TYR A 214 13.25 8.16 9.03
N SER A 215 14.00 7.46 9.88
CA SER A 215 15.30 6.91 9.50
C SER A 215 15.15 5.73 8.55
N ILE A 216 16.11 5.56 7.65
CA ILE A 216 16.13 4.46 6.69
C ILE A 216 16.67 3.20 7.34
N ASP A 217 16.00 2.07 7.11
CA ASP A 217 16.44 0.76 7.56
C ASP A 217 17.51 0.16 6.64
N PHE A 218 18.76 0.51 6.92
CA PHE A 218 19.91 0.06 6.13
C PHE A 218 20.20 -1.44 6.24
N GLU A 219 19.62 -2.16 7.21
CA GLU A 219 19.75 -3.63 7.26
C GLU A 219 19.10 -4.27 6.01
N GLN A 220 18.00 -3.69 5.53
CA GLN A 220 17.29 -4.14 4.33
C GLN A 220 17.99 -3.69 3.03
N LEU A 221 18.71 -2.56 3.07
CA LEU A 221 19.43 -2.01 1.93
C LEU A 221 20.88 -2.50 1.80
N ALA A 222 21.45 -3.06 2.87
CA ALA A 222 22.83 -3.52 2.90
C ALA A 222 23.22 -4.46 1.74
N PRO A 223 22.35 -5.38 1.25
CA PRO A 223 22.66 -6.20 0.08
C PRO A 223 22.83 -5.42 -1.23
N TYR A 224 22.24 -4.23 -1.35
CA TYR A 224 22.24 -3.40 -2.56
C TYR A 224 23.37 -2.37 -2.56
N ILE A 225 23.72 -1.86 -1.38
CA ILE A 225 24.75 -0.83 -1.21
C ILE A 225 26.10 -1.42 -0.76
N GLY A 226 26.13 -2.68 -0.32
CA GLY A 226 27.33 -3.40 0.07
C GLY A 226 27.82 -3.16 1.50
N GLY A 227 27.01 -2.55 2.36
CA GLY A 227 27.38 -2.22 3.74
C GLY A 227 26.32 -1.38 4.47
N ILE A 228 26.61 -0.99 5.70
CA ILE A 228 25.78 -0.04 6.45
C ILE A 228 26.46 1.34 6.41
N PRO A 229 25.76 2.42 6.06
CA PRO A 229 26.33 3.76 6.08
C PRO A 229 26.88 4.18 7.43
N ASP A 230 28.01 4.90 7.41
CA ASP A 230 28.63 5.52 8.59
C ASP A 230 27.81 6.67 9.20
N LYS A 231 26.79 7.13 8.48
CA LYS A 231 25.88 8.20 8.88
C LYS A 231 24.43 7.82 8.60
N PRO A 232 23.48 8.28 9.43
CA PRO A 232 22.07 8.09 9.18
C PRO A 232 21.57 8.96 8.02
N TYR A 233 20.55 8.44 7.33
CA TYR A 233 19.78 9.13 6.32
C TYR A 233 18.29 8.97 6.64
N TYR A 234 17.50 9.95 6.20
CA TYR A 234 16.07 10.02 6.46
C TYR A 234 15.31 10.08 5.16
N MET A 235 14.07 9.58 5.18
CA MET A 235 13.21 9.56 4.00
C MET A 235 11.77 9.90 4.39
N SER A 236 11.13 10.76 3.60
CA SER A 236 9.69 11.04 3.70
C SER A 236 8.86 9.81 3.32
N LYS A 237 7.79 9.50 4.08
CA LYS A 237 6.90 8.37 3.77
C LYS A 237 5.90 8.71 2.67
N GLU A 238 5.60 9.99 2.47
CA GLU A 238 4.63 10.45 1.47
C GLU A 238 5.28 10.84 0.13
N THR A 239 6.44 11.52 0.15
CA THR A 239 7.11 12.04 -1.07
C THR A 239 8.34 11.25 -1.47
N TYR A 240 8.83 10.33 -0.62
CA TYR A 240 10.05 9.54 -0.85
C TYR A 240 11.31 10.40 -1.02
N GLU A 241 11.27 11.67 -0.61
CA GLU A 241 12.44 12.56 -0.65
C GLU A 241 13.45 12.13 0.42
N LEU A 242 14.74 12.17 0.07
CA LEU A 242 15.87 11.75 0.91
C LEU A 242 16.55 12.94 1.56
N PHE A 243 16.97 12.77 2.81
CA PHE A 243 17.59 13.81 3.61
C PHE A 243 18.79 13.30 4.39
N GLU A 244 19.78 14.17 4.57
CA GLU A 244 20.91 13.94 5.49
C GLU A 244 20.53 14.29 6.93
N GLU A 245 21.36 13.92 7.91
CA GLU A 245 21.14 14.21 9.34
C GLU A 245 20.85 15.70 9.63
N LYS A 246 21.53 16.61 8.93
CA LYS A 246 21.32 18.07 9.06
C LYS A 246 19.89 18.53 8.70
N GLU A 247 19.19 17.73 7.90
CA GLU A 247 17.88 18.00 7.32
C GLU A 247 16.81 17.03 7.84
N LYS A 248 17.11 16.27 8.90
CA LYS A 248 16.22 15.26 9.51
C LYS A 248 14.80 15.77 9.77
N THR A 249 14.66 17.04 10.15
CA THR A 249 13.35 17.65 10.48
C THR A 249 12.48 17.93 9.25
N LEU A 250 13.05 17.89 8.04
CA LEU A 250 12.31 18.15 6.80
C LEU A 250 11.38 17.00 6.44
N ALA A 251 11.81 15.75 6.59
CA ALA A 251 11.00 14.56 6.31
C ALA A 251 9.62 14.57 7.01
N PRO A 252 9.53 14.67 8.36
CA PRO A 252 8.24 14.71 9.04
C PRO A 252 7.43 15.96 8.72
N LEU A 253 8.09 17.10 8.47
CA LEU A 253 7.43 18.36 8.13
C LEU A 253 6.75 18.28 6.75
N ILE A 254 7.45 17.75 5.75
CA ILE A 254 6.94 17.55 4.40
C ILE A 254 5.78 16.56 4.42
N ASP A 255 5.89 15.43 5.14
CA ASP A 255 4.79 14.47 5.28
C ASP A 255 3.54 15.10 5.92
N LYS A 256 3.72 15.93 6.96
CA LYS A 256 2.62 16.65 7.60
C LYS A 256 1.88 17.54 6.59
N VAL A 257 2.62 18.30 5.79
CA VAL A 257 2.02 19.19 4.78
C VAL A 257 1.43 18.40 3.61
N GLN A 258 2.09 17.33 3.14
CA GLN A 258 1.61 16.50 2.04
C GLN A 258 0.27 15.85 2.40
N LYS A 259 0.12 15.34 3.64
CA LYS A 259 -1.16 14.83 4.15
C LYS A 259 -2.24 15.91 4.17
N ALA A 260 -1.91 17.12 4.62
CA ALA A 260 -2.84 18.24 4.61
C ALA A 260 -3.29 18.61 3.18
N VAL A 261 -2.36 18.61 2.23
CA VAL A 261 -2.63 18.84 0.80
C VAL A 261 -3.54 17.76 0.22
N HIS A 262 -3.27 16.48 0.51
CA HIS A 262 -4.12 15.36 0.07
C HIS A 262 -5.54 15.48 0.63
N LEU A 263 -5.69 15.82 1.92
CA LEU A 263 -7.00 16.04 2.54
C LEU A 263 -7.75 17.21 1.89
N TYR A 264 -7.05 18.32 1.65
CA TYR A 264 -7.63 19.47 0.95
C TYR A 264 -8.11 19.10 -0.45
N TYR A 265 -7.28 18.39 -1.22
CA TYR A 265 -7.61 17.94 -2.57
C TYR A 265 -8.83 17.01 -2.58
N LYS A 266 -8.89 16.05 -1.65
CA LYS A 266 -10.02 15.12 -1.52
C LYS A 266 -11.37 15.82 -1.36
N VAL A 267 -11.40 16.95 -0.65
CA VAL A 267 -12.63 17.72 -0.39
C VAL A 267 -12.93 18.73 -1.50
N ASN A 268 -11.90 19.40 -2.04
CA ASN A 268 -12.06 20.55 -2.93
C ASN A 268 -11.80 20.24 -4.41
N ASN A 269 -11.30 19.04 -4.73
CA ASN A 269 -10.89 18.58 -6.05
C ASN A 269 -9.91 19.54 -6.78
N ARG A 270 -9.11 20.27 -6.01
CA ARG A 270 -8.08 21.21 -6.49
C ARG A 270 -6.95 21.31 -5.47
N PHE A 271 -5.74 21.56 -5.94
CA PHE A 271 -4.59 21.74 -5.05
C PHE A 271 -4.58 23.15 -4.42
N PRO A 272 -4.15 23.28 -3.16
CA PRO A 272 -4.03 24.56 -2.47
C PRO A 272 -2.78 25.31 -2.96
N ILE A 273 -2.82 25.85 -4.17
CA ILE A 273 -1.72 26.61 -4.79
C ILE A 273 -1.95 28.11 -4.57
N LYS A 274 -0.88 28.88 -4.32
CA LYS A 274 -0.99 30.34 -4.24
C LYS A 274 -1.41 30.93 -5.59
N PRO A 275 -2.46 31.78 -5.64
CA PRO A 275 -2.90 32.39 -6.88
C PRO A 275 -1.81 33.32 -7.43
N TYR A 276 -1.64 33.30 -8.76
CA TYR A 276 -0.63 34.09 -9.49
C TYR A 276 0.82 33.79 -9.10
N ASP A 277 1.07 32.66 -8.44
CA ASP A 277 2.42 32.25 -8.07
C ASP A 277 3.04 31.32 -9.10
N SER A 278 3.94 31.88 -9.89
CA SER A 278 4.68 31.16 -10.92
C SER A 278 5.63 30.05 -10.44
N LEU A 279 5.86 29.94 -9.12
CA LEU A 279 6.65 28.86 -8.52
C LEU A 279 5.76 27.76 -7.93
N HIS A 280 4.43 27.84 -8.10
CA HIS A 280 3.47 26.87 -7.58
C HIS A 280 3.69 26.58 -6.07
N ARG A 281 3.83 27.63 -5.26
CA ARG A 281 3.97 27.49 -3.80
C ARG A 281 2.67 26.99 -3.16
N VAL A 282 2.82 26.18 -2.11
CA VAL A 282 1.72 25.75 -1.26
C VAL A 282 1.06 26.94 -0.57
N ASN A 283 -0.26 26.99 -0.63
CA ASN A 283 -1.07 28.00 0.03
C ASN A 283 -1.43 27.57 1.46
N TYR A 284 -0.53 27.84 2.39
CA TYR A 284 -0.76 27.51 3.80
C TYR A 284 -2.01 28.17 4.40
N TYR A 285 -2.42 29.35 3.92
CA TYR A 285 -3.63 30.00 4.43
C TYR A 285 -4.89 29.18 4.16
N GLN A 286 -4.99 28.54 2.99
CA GLN A 286 -6.10 27.65 2.67
C GLN A 286 -6.08 26.38 3.53
N LEU A 287 -4.89 25.84 3.81
CA LEU A 287 -4.73 24.66 4.66
C LEU A 287 -5.09 24.96 6.13
N LEU A 288 -4.67 26.11 6.65
CA LEU A 288 -4.97 26.56 8.01
C LEU A 288 -6.46 26.88 8.20
N GLN A 289 -7.06 27.65 7.26
CA GLN A 289 -8.49 28.00 7.32
C GLN A 289 -9.40 26.77 7.22
N GLY A 290 -8.97 25.76 6.46
CA GLY A 290 -9.68 24.50 6.34
C GLY A 290 -9.39 23.50 7.45
N HIS A 291 -8.59 23.87 8.47
CA HIS A 291 -8.16 22.98 9.55
C HIS A 291 -7.48 21.68 9.07
N TYR A 292 -6.85 21.71 7.89
CA TYR A 292 -6.06 20.59 7.37
C TYR A 292 -4.63 20.58 7.93
N LEU A 293 -4.19 21.72 8.43
CA LEU A 293 -2.88 21.93 9.04
C LEU A 293 -3.06 22.80 10.29
N ASP A 294 -2.35 22.46 11.37
CA ASP A 294 -2.50 23.18 12.65
C ASP A 294 -1.71 24.49 12.68
N GLU A 295 -0.52 24.49 12.08
CA GLU A 295 0.43 25.59 12.14
C GLU A 295 1.14 25.77 10.80
N LYS A 296 1.59 26.99 10.53
CA LYS A 296 2.35 27.27 9.32
C LYS A 296 3.79 26.77 9.48
N PRO A 297 4.34 25.99 8.53
CA PRO A 297 5.77 25.64 8.49
C PRO A 297 6.66 26.87 8.31
N ASP A 298 7.87 26.81 8.88
CA ASP A 298 8.87 27.88 8.72
C ASP A 298 9.52 27.91 7.33
N ILE A 299 9.33 26.85 6.53
CA ILE A 299 9.82 26.76 5.15
C ILE A 299 8.68 26.88 4.14
N ASP A 300 9.00 27.44 2.97
CA ASP A 300 8.11 27.43 1.82
C ASP A 300 8.27 26.10 1.07
N LEU A 301 7.17 25.38 0.85
CA LEU A 301 7.10 24.18 0.01
C LEU A 301 6.46 24.51 -1.34
N TYR A 302 6.88 23.76 -2.36
CA TYR A 302 6.51 23.94 -3.76
C TYR A 302 5.90 22.66 -4.30
N PHE A 303 4.89 22.79 -5.15
CA PHE A 303 4.40 21.65 -5.93
C PHE A 303 5.42 21.28 -7.00
N THR A 304 5.64 19.99 -7.16
CA THR A 304 6.43 19.41 -8.25
C THR A 304 5.55 19.21 -9.49
N ASP A 305 6.18 18.87 -10.62
CA ASP A 305 5.46 18.48 -11.83
C ASP A 305 4.81 17.08 -11.71
N TYR A 306 5.11 16.35 -10.63
CA TYR A 306 4.51 15.06 -10.33
C TYR A 306 3.24 15.24 -9.50
N ASP A 307 2.18 14.54 -9.92
CA ASP A 307 0.78 14.63 -9.47
C ASP A 307 0.58 14.98 -7.98
N GLY A 308 0.54 16.27 -7.66
CA GLY A 308 0.26 16.79 -6.32
C GLY A 308 1.37 16.63 -5.28
N LEU A 309 2.56 16.15 -5.63
CA LEU A 309 3.68 16.01 -4.69
C LEU A 309 4.36 17.34 -4.41
N ILE A 310 4.75 17.58 -3.14
CA ILE A 310 5.46 18.78 -2.70
C ILE A 310 6.93 18.51 -2.41
N THR A 311 7.77 19.52 -2.55
CA THR A 311 9.19 19.51 -2.20
C THR A 311 9.61 20.82 -1.56
N HIS A 312 10.70 20.78 -0.79
CA HIS A 312 11.39 21.95 -0.27
C HIS A 312 12.32 22.60 -1.31
N LEU A 313 12.63 21.89 -2.41
CA LEU A 313 13.49 22.38 -3.47
C LEU A 313 12.73 23.42 -4.32
N LYS A 314 13.30 24.63 -4.41
CA LYS A 314 12.73 25.67 -5.25
C LYS A 314 12.82 25.24 -6.72
N PRO A 315 11.70 25.23 -7.48
CA PRO A 315 11.72 24.79 -8.87
C PRO A 315 12.64 25.68 -9.70
N ASN A 316 13.63 25.07 -10.34
CA ASN A 316 14.59 25.77 -11.18
C ASN A 316 13.99 25.93 -12.57
N ARG A 317 13.75 27.17 -13.01
CA ARG A 317 13.27 27.46 -14.37
C ARG A 317 14.41 27.28 -15.37
N THR A 318 14.80 26.05 -15.66
CA THR A 318 15.74 25.75 -16.74
C THR A 318 15.26 24.54 -17.53
N LYS A 319 14.21 24.77 -18.34
CA LYS A 319 14.10 24.45 -19.78
C LYS A 319 12.67 24.74 -20.27
N ILE A 320 12.44 26.01 -20.61
CA ILE A 320 11.49 26.37 -21.67
C ILE A 320 12.39 26.87 -22.80
N GLY A 321 12.52 26.07 -23.86
CA GLY A 321 13.33 26.41 -25.03
C GLY A 321 13.87 25.17 -25.73
N GLY A 322 13.18 24.73 -26.78
CA GLY A 322 13.55 23.61 -27.66
C GLY A 322 12.31 23.00 -28.28
#